data_AF-A0A8J8J2C9-F1
#
_entry.id   AF-A0A8J8J2C9-F1
#
_cell.length_a   1.000
_cell.length_b   1.000
_cell.length_c   1.000
_cell.angle_alpha   90.00
_cell.angle_beta   90.00
_cell.angle_gamma   90.00
#
_symmetry.space_group_name_H-M   'P 1'
#
loop_
_entity.id
_entity.type
_entity.pdbx_description
1 polymer ?
#
loop_
_entity_poly.entity_id
_entity_poly.type
_entity_poly.pdbx_seq_one_letter_code
_entity_poly.pdbx_strand_id
1 'polypeptide(L)'
;MDGILTIFIAIFLAELGDKTQLATIAFASKYGWKTAFIGAILGLAAVNLIGAFLGDKLGDVLPLDVVHKLAGGLFIIFGVLMILGKL
;
A
#
# COMPACT_ATOMS: atom_id res chain seq x y z
N MET A 1 10.80 -6.35 -21.84
CA MET A 1 9.70 -5.56 -21.26
C MET A 1 10.35 -4.52 -20.37
N ASP A 2 10.15 -3.25 -20.66
CA ASP A 2 10.73 -2.14 -19.88
C ASP A 2 10.26 -2.25 -18.42
N GLY A 3 11.16 -2.10 -17.44
CA GLY A 3 10.88 -2.43 -16.02
C GLY A 3 9.64 -1.75 -15.43
N ILE A 4 9.24 -0.60 -15.98
CA ILE A 4 8.00 0.12 -15.63
C ILE A 4 6.77 -0.75 -15.88
N LEU A 5 6.70 -1.45 -17.01
CA LEU A 5 5.55 -2.29 -17.37
C LEU A 5 5.42 -3.46 -16.40
N THR A 6 6.55 -4.07 -16.00
CA THR A 6 6.56 -5.17 -15.03
C THR A 6 6.04 -4.73 -13.66
N ILE A 7 6.54 -3.59 -13.16
CA ILE A 7 6.11 -3.05 -11.86
C ILE A 7 4.63 -2.67 -11.91
N PHE A 8 4.19 -2.02 -12.99
CA PHE A 8 2.78 -1.67 -13.17
C PHE A 8 1.89 -2.90 -13.12
N ILE A 9 2.18 -3.94 -13.91
CA ILE A 9 1.37 -5.16 -13.95
C ILE A 9 1.38 -5.88 -12.60
N ALA A 10 2.55 -5.98 -11.94
CA ALA A 10 2.67 -6.65 -10.65
C ALA A 10 1.84 -5.95 -9.57
N ILE A 11 1.96 -4.62 -9.45
CA ILE A 11 1.19 -3.84 -8.46
C ILE A 11 -0.29 -3.86 -8.83
N PHE A 12 -0.63 -3.68 -10.10
CA PHE A 12 -2.02 -3.72 -10.55
C PHE A 12 -2.70 -5.03 -10.15
N LEU A 13 -2.08 -6.16 -10.47
CA LEU A 13 -2.62 -7.47 -10.09
C LEU A 13 -2.67 -7.67 -8.56
N ALA A 14 -1.68 -7.18 -7.82
CA ALA A 14 -1.64 -7.28 -6.36
C ALA A 14 -2.71 -6.43 -5.66
N GLU A 15 -3.09 -5.28 -6.23
CA GLU A 15 -4.07 -4.36 -5.65
C GLU A 15 -5.51 -4.59 -6.15
N LEU A 16 -5.73 -5.47 -7.12
CA LEU A 16 -7.07 -5.80 -7.62
C LEU A 16 -7.94 -6.43 -6.53
N GLY A 17 -9.09 -5.81 -6.24
CA GLY A 17 -10.07 -6.32 -5.28
C GLY A 17 -9.77 -5.99 -3.82
N ASP A 18 -8.82 -5.08 -3.56
CA ASP A 18 -8.50 -4.67 -2.19
C ASP A 18 -9.60 -3.81 -1.53
N LYS A 19 -9.59 -3.76 -0.19
CA LYS A 19 -10.47 -2.96 0.67
C LYS A 19 -10.48 -1.48 0.28
N THR A 20 -9.36 -0.95 -0.23
CA THR A 20 -9.29 0.44 -0.75
C THR A 20 -10.22 0.67 -1.94
N GLN A 21 -10.41 -0.32 -2.82
CA GLN A 21 -11.34 -0.23 -3.94
C GLN A 21 -12.79 -0.22 -3.46
N LEU A 22 -13.14 -1.08 -2.49
CA LEU A 22 -14.46 -1.09 -1.86
C LEU A 22 -14.77 0.24 -1.15
N ALA A 23 -13.80 0.81 -0.44
CA ALA A 23 -13.93 2.12 0.18
C ALA A 23 -14.15 3.22 -0.87
N THR A 24 -13.42 3.19 -1.98
CA THR A 24 -13.58 4.15 -3.08
C THR A 24 -14.98 4.05 -3.70
N ILE A 25 -15.51 2.84 -3.90
CA ILE A 25 -16.88 2.63 -4.38
C ILE A 25 -17.90 3.19 -3.38
N ALA A 26 -17.73 2.91 -2.08
CA ALA A 26 -18.62 3.45 -1.04
C ALA A 26 -18.61 4.99 -0.99
N PHE A 27 -17.43 5.61 -1.13
CA PHE A 27 -17.31 7.07 -1.24
C PHE A 27 -17.94 7.60 -2.52
N ALA A 28 -17.81 6.90 -3.64
CA ALA A 28 -18.44 7.27 -4.91
C ALA A 28 -19.96 7.25 -4.82
N SER A 29 -20.53 6.24 -4.13
CA SER A 29 -21.97 6.15 -3.88
C SER A 29 -22.49 7.27 -2.98
N LYS A 30 -21.68 7.79 -2.05
CA LYS A 30 -22.10 8.82 -1.09
C LYS A 30 -21.85 10.26 -1.55
N TYR A 31 -20.72 10.51 -2.23
CA TYR A 31 -20.24 11.87 -2.55
C TYR A 31 -20.08 12.11 -4.06
N GLY A 32 -20.44 11.14 -4.90
CA GLY A 32 -20.30 11.19 -6.34
C GLY A 32 -18.95 10.69 -6.84
N TRP A 33 -18.96 10.08 -8.03
CA TRP A 33 -17.81 9.40 -8.61
C TRP A 33 -16.59 10.30 -8.84
N LYS A 34 -16.80 11.56 -9.25
CA LYS A 34 -15.70 12.51 -9.51
C LYS A 34 -14.92 12.83 -8.23
N THR A 35 -15.65 13.11 -7.15
CA THR A 35 -15.09 13.46 -5.84
C THR A 35 -14.34 12.28 -5.25
N ALA A 36 -14.92 11.08 -5.33
CA ALA A 36 -14.30 9.86 -4.85
C ALA A 36 -13.04 9.49 -5.65
N PHE A 37 -13.07 9.63 -6.98
CA PHE A 37 -11.93 9.36 -7.84
C PHE A 37 -10.74 10.28 -7.54
N ILE A 38 -10.97 11.59 -7.46
CA ILE A 38 -9.92 12.56 -7.14
C ILE A 38 -9.39 12.31 -5.72
N GLY A 39 -10.28 12.08 -4.75
CA GLY A 39 -9.90 11.78 -3.37
C GLY A 39 -9.05 10.52 -3.25
N ALA A 40 -9.41 9.44 -3.94
CA ALA A 40 -8.66 8.19 -3.95
C ALA A 40 -7.27 8.36 -4.56
N ILE A 41 -7.16 9.07 -5.70
CA ILE A 41 -5.86 9.35 -6.34
C ILE A 41 -4.98 10.20 -5.42
N LEU A 42 -5.51 11.28 -4.86
CA LEU A 42 -4.73 12.15 -3.97
C LEU A 42 -4.32 11.43 -2.70
N GLY A 43 -5.20 10.61 -2.12
CA GLY A 43 -4.90 9.79 -0.96
C GLY A 43 -3.79 8.78 -1.23
N LEU A 44 -3.88 8.04 -2.34
CA LEU A 44 -2.87 7.05 -2.73
C LEU A 44 -1.53 7.72 -3.04
N ALA A 45 -1.55 8.82 -3.79
CA ALA A 45 -0.35 9.61 -4.08
C ALA A 45 0.31 10.13 -2.80
N ALA A 46 -0.47 10.66 -1.85
CA ALA A 46 0.05 11.16 -0.59
C ALA A 46 0.70 10.05 0.25
N VAL A 47 0.04 8.91 0.41
CA VAL A 47 0.60 7.77 1.17
C VAL A 47 1.88 7.26 0.53
N ASN A 48 1.92 7.12 -0.80
CA ASN A 48 3.11 6.66 -1.51
C ASN A 48 4.27 7.67 -1.44
N LEU A 49 3.99 8.97 -1.56
CA LEU A 49 5.02 10.00 -1.44
C LEU A 49 5.60 10.08 -0.02
N ILE A 50 4.74 10.01 1.00
CA ILE A 50 5.17 9.98 2.40
C ILE A 50 6.02 8.72 2.64
N GLY A 51 5.55 7.55 2.19
CA GLY A 51 6.25 6.29 2.35
C GLY A 51 7.62 6.29 1.65
N ALA A 52 7.68 6.77 0.40
CA ALA A 52 8.93 6.86 -0.35
C ALA A 52 9.92 7.84 0.30
N PHE A 53 9.45 9.03 0.70
CA PHE A 53 10.31 10.03 1.35
C PHE A 53 10.84 9.57 2.72
N LEU A 54 9.99 8.94 3.54
CA LEU A 54 10.45 8.35 4.79
C LEU A 54 11.39 7.18 4.54
N GLY A 55 11.08 6.33 3.56
CA GLY A 55 11.92 5.18 3.18
C GLY A 55 13.31 5.60 2.74
N ASP A 56 13.41 6.65 1.93
CA ASP A 56 14.68 7.23 1.48
C ASP A 56 15.52 7.74 2.66
N LYS A 57 14.92 8.59 3.52
CA LYS A 57 15.62 9.14 4.70
C LYS A 57 16.02 8.10 5.74
N LEU A 58 15.16 7.10 5.99
CA LEU A 58 15.48 6.03 6.94
C LEU A 58 16.49 5.06 6.34
N GLY A 59 16.47 4.85 5.02
CA GLY A 59 17.40 3.97 4.31
C GLY A 59 18.85 4.42 4.42
N ASP A 60 19.10 5.73 4.51
CA ASP A 60 20.44 6.29 4.70
C ASP A 60 21.04 5.99 6.10
N VAL A 61 20.18 5.70 7.08
CA VAL A 61 20.58 5.56 8.50
C VAL A 61 20.45 4.11 8.99
N LEU A 62 19.53 3.33 8.40
CA LEU A 62 19.23 1.97 8.85
C LEU A 62 19.94 0.91 7.99
N PRO A 63 20.69 -0.02 8.60
CA PRO A 63 21.23 -1.17 7.89
C PRO A 63 20.11 -2.01 7.27
N LEU A 64 20.23 -2.37 5.99
CA LEU A 64 19.22 -3.16 5.26
C LEU A 64 18.89 -4.51 5.93
N ASP A 65 19.84 -5.10 6.65
CA ASP A 65 19.61 -6.34 7.41
C ASP A 65 18.58 -6.15 8.53
N VAL A 66 18.58 -4.99 9.19
CA VAL A 66 17.63 -4.66 10.26
C VAL A 66 16.25 -4.45 9.66
N VAL A 67 16.18 -3.74 8.52
CA VAL A 67 14.92 -3.51 7.79
C VAL A 67 14.28 -4.84 7.39
N HIS A 68 15.05 -5.77 6.81
CA HIS A 68 14.53 -7.09 6.42
C HIS A 68 14.04 -7.90 7.62
N LYS A 69 14.80 -7.95 8.73
CA LYS A 69 14.39 -8.67 9.93
C LYS A 69 13.11 -8.11 10.54
N LEU A 70 12.99 -6.78 10.60
CA LEU A 70 11.79 -6.11 11.10
C LEU A 70 10.58 -6.35 10.19
N ALA A 71 10.75 -6.22 8.87
CA ALA A 71 9.69 -6.50 7.90
C ALA A 71 9.21 -7.95 8.01
N GLY A 72 10.13 -8.93 8.03
CA GLY A 72 9.79 -10.34 8.22
C GLY A 72 9.06 -10.61 9.54
N GLY A 73 9.53 -9.99 10.64
CA GLY A 73 8.85 -10.08 11.94
C GLY A 73 7.43 -9.53 11.90
N LEU A 74 7.21 -8.38 11.27
CA LEU A 74 5.87 -7.80 11.08
C LEU A 74 4.97 -8.72 10.24
N PHE A 75 5.48 -9.30 9.15
CA PHE A 75 4.73 -10.26 8.34
C PHE A 75 4.31 -11.50 9.15
N ILE A 76 5.19 -12.05 9.98
CA ILE A 76 4.86 -13.17 10.87
C ILE A 76 3.77 -12.76 11.86
N ILE A 77 3.90 -11.59 12.49
CA ILE A 77 2.92 -11.07 13.45
C ILE A 77 1.55 -10.92 12.78
N PHE A 78 1.48 -10.28 11.61
CA PHE A 78 0.23 -10.12 10.87
C PHE A 78 -0.36 -11.47 10.44
N GLY A 79 0.48 -12.41 9.98
CA GLY A 79 0.04 -13.75 9.64
C GLY A 79 -0.56 -14.50 10.83
N VAL A 80 0.07 -14.42 12.00
CA VAL A 80 -0.47 -15.02 13.24
C VAL A 80 -1.77 -14.34 13.66
N LEU A 81 -1.85 -13.01 13.64
CA LEU A 81 -3.07 -12.27 13.98
C LEU A 81 -4.24 -12.62 13.05
N MET A 82 -3.96 -12.79 11.76
CA MET A 82 -4.94 -13.22 10.75
C MET A 82 -5.44 -14.65 11.02
N ILE A 83 -4.55 -15.58 11.34
CA ILE A 83 -4.93 -16.97 11.71
C ILE A 83 -5.79 -16.98 12.98
N LEU A 84 -5.49 -16.11 13.95
CA LEU A 84 -6.27 -15.97 15.18
C LEU A 84 -7.58 -15.20 15.00
N GLY A 85 -7.88 -14.71 13.79
CA GLY A 85 -9.10 -13.93 13.49
C GLY A 85 -9.18 -12.57 14.18
N LYS A 86 -8.04 -12.02 14.60
CA LYS A 86 -7.95 -10.67 15.18
C LYS A 86 -7.76 -9.57 14.13
N LEU A 87 -7.53 -9.98 12.88
CA LEU A 87 -7.40 -9.15 11.68
C LEU A 87 -8.24 -9.78 10.56
#